data_AF-A0A317T2F1-F1
#
_entry.id   AF-A0A317T2F1-F1
#
_cell.length_a   1.000
_cell.length_b   1.000
_cell.length_c   1.000
_cell.angle_alpha   90.00
_cell.angle_beta   90.00
_cell.angle_gamma   90.00
#
_symmetry.space_group_name_H-M   'P 1'
#
loop_
_entity.id
_entity.type
_entity.pdbx_description
1 polymer ?
#
loop_
_entity_poly.entity_id
_entity_poly.type
_entity_poly.pdbx_seq_one_letter_code
_entity_poly.pdbx_strand_id
1 'polypeptide(L)'
;CDVFWVQGSVILKFAEGFKAIAEHVRIPPMSAEKDAGGFLWCTRAWLEGPDGGDWILAIDNADNDADFIGDTSPIAEFVPQGRKGTVVFTTRCRQVAIRQGCKIIKICQMEPEEALELFSKRFEGWRSLKNEEKGAAAMILNSVDHLLLAVVGSSAFMTENGTSPSVYWSIFQENDKRARELLLERFCDIQREVDMTESILGTYFITFDRIVEQMPLAANLLGLIAFFDRQNIPEELLTRSGLEGMDDSLKFCRAIGELLRFSLVTEGRYEGTAFYELHRLVQLSIRAYLSIEQAKQGKAARLRAISMLLPVYEYKRRNICAAYMSHALVLTRDSMDTIAEALVYRMGEHYIEMGSYDNAEIQVINCRPLEGSKKSFESDHPHTLRAVDSLALVRREQGRYKESEAMNRRALEGSEKALGLDHPRTLGAVNNLSILSLKQGKYIESEILSRRALEGREKALGTIHHSVLSIIDNPTLALEARGKYAEAETLL
;
A
#
# COMPACT_ATOMS: atom_id res chain seq x y z
N CYS A 1 20.05 -3.01 -23.92
CA CYS A 1 19.95 -2.04 -22.81
C CYS A 1 18.52 -2.08 -22.34
N ASP A 2 18.25 -2.87 -21.31
CA ASP A 2 16.91 -3.01 -20.75
C ASP A 2 16.63 -1.86 -19.78
N VAL A 3 15.39 -1.37 -19.76
CA VAL A 3 14.99 -0.26 -18.89
C VAL A 3 13.92 -0.78 -17.94
N PHE A 4 14.26 -0.78 -16.65
CA PHE A 4 13.39 -1.21 -15.58
C PHE A 4 12.94 0.01 -14.77
N TRP A 5 11.69 -0.03 -14.32
CA TRP A 5 11.11 1.01 -13.47
C TRP A 5 10.50 0.37 -12.24
N VAL A 6 10.88 0.89 -11.07
CA VAL A 6 10.43 0.41 -9.77
C VAL A 6 10.15 1.61 -8.87
N GLN A 7 9.25 1.43 -7.90
CA GLN A 7 8.96 2.49 -6.94
C GLN A 7 9.76 2.34 -5.66
N GLY A 8 10.50 3.39 -5.30
CA GLY A 8 11.27 3.50 -4.06
C GLY A 8 10.50 4.16 -2.91
N SER A 9 9.17 4.28 -2.99
CA SER A 9 8.38 4.99 -1.97
C SER A 9 8.17 4.18 -0.69
N VAL A 10 8.02 2.86 -0.81
CA VAL A 10 7.93 1.88 0.28
C VAL A 10 8.44 0.51 -0.21
N ILE A 11 8.96 -0.31 0.71
CA ILE A 11 9.51 -1.63 0.38
C ILE A 11 8.54 -2.54 -0.37
N LEU A 12 7.24 -2.50 -0.07
CA LEU A 12 6.25 -3.35 -0.74
C LEU A 12 6.18 -3.07 -2.25
N LYS A 13 6.14 -1.80 -2.66
CA LYS A 13 6.09 -1.42 -4.07
C LYS A 13 7.41 -1.67 -4.77
N PHE A 14 8.51 -1.47 -4.06
CA PHE A 14 9.84 -1.82 -4.55
C PHE A 14 9.95 -3.32 -4.85
N ALA A 15 9.46 -4.13 -3.91
CA ALA A 15 9.41 -5.58 -3.98
C ALA A 15 8.52 -6.09 -5.13
N GLU A 16 7.35 -5.50 -5.33
CA GLU A 16 6.51 -5.79 -6.50
C GLU A 16 7.23 -5.48 -7.82
N GLY A 17 7.91 -4.33 -7.91
CA GLY A 17 8.70 -3.96 -9.08
C GLY A 17 9.84 -4.95 -9.37
N PHE A 18 10.59 -5.33 -8.34
CA PHE A 18 11.68 -6.32 -8.46
C PHE A 18 11.17 -7.71 -8.84
N LYS A 19 9.98 -8.07 -8.38
CA LYS A 19 9.32 -9.32 -8.77
C LYS A 19 8.94 -9.29 -10.25
N ALA A 20 8.38 -8.18 -10.75
CA ALA A 20 8.06 -8.02 -12.16
C ALA A 20 9.32 -8.10 -13.04
N ILE A 21 10.44 -7.53 -12.58
CA ILE A 21 11.75 -7.69 -13.26
C ILE A 21 12.15 -9.16 -13.30
N ALA A 22 12.09 -9.87 -12.17
CA ALA A 22 12.46 -11.28 -12.09
C ALA A 22 11.62 -12.17 -13.02
N GLU A 23 10.32 -11.92 -13.10
CA GLU A 23 9.40 -12.61 -14.00
C GLU A 23 9.70 -12.31 -15.47
N HIS A 24 10.00 -11.05 -15.80
CA HIS A 24 10.35 -10.62 -17.15
C HIS A 24 11.64 -11.28 -17.64
N VAL A 25 12.68 -11.31 -16.80
CA VAL A 25 13.99 -11.87 -17.13
C VAL A 25 14.10 -13.36 -16.83
N ARG A 26 13.00 -13.98 -16.38
CA ARG A 26 12.84 -15.42 -16.12
C ARG A 26 13.86 -15.99 -15.14
N ILE A 27 14.12 -15.29 -14.04
CA ILE A 27 14.96 -15.80 -12.96
C ILE A 27 14.24 -17.01 -12.32
N PRO A 28 14.88 -18.19 -12.22
CA PRO A 28 14.25 -19.36 -11.62
C PRO A 28 13.79 -19.07 -10.18
N PRO A 29 12.55 -19.42 -9.81
CA PRO A 29 12.12 -19.31 -8.41
C PRO A 29 12.96 -20.26 -7.56
N MET A 30 13.60 -19.75 -6.51
CA MET A 30 14.33 -20.58 -5.56
C MET A 30 13.41 -21.62 -4.93
N SER A 31 13.96 -22.83 -4.70
CA SER A 31 13.34 -23.84 -3.86
C SER A 31 13.05 -23.26 -2.48
N ALA A 32 11.78 -23.27 -2.10
CA ALA A 32 11.18 -22.95 -0.81
C ALA A 32 12.13 -22.86 0.43
N GLU A 33 12.87 -21.77 0.56
CA GLU A 33 13.46 -21.32 1.82
C GLU A 33 13.05 -19.86 2.11
N LYS A 34 11.89 -19.75 2.74
CA LYS A 34 11.47 -18.90 3.88
C LYS A 34 11.86 -17.43 4.06
N ASP A 35 12.50 -16.72 3.14
CA ASP A 35 12.63 -15.26 3.30
C ASP A 35 12.03 -14.47 2.15
N ALA A 36 11.10 -13.56 2.49
CA ALA A 36 10.50 -12.59 1.57
C ALA A 36 11.55 -11.69 0.87
N GLY A 37 12.79 -11.63 1.37
CA GLY A 37 13.93 -10.94 0.74
C GLY A 37 14.71 -11.77 -0.29
N GLY A 38 14.48 -13.08 -0.39
CA GLY A 38 15.29 -13.97 -1.25
C GLY A 38 15.20 -13.63 -2.74
N PHE A 39 14.02 -13.27 -3.23
CA PHE A 39 13.85 -12.90 -4.64
C PHE A 39 14.46 -11.52 -4.95
N LEU A 40 14.39 -10.57 -4.01
CA LEU A 40 15.03 -9.26 -4.15
C LEU A 40 16.55 -9.42 -4.34
N TRP A 41 17.15 -10.29 -3.52
CA TRP A 41 18.55 -10.67 -3.64
C TRP A 41 18.87 -11.33 -4.98
N CYS A 42 18.01 -12.23 -5.47
CA CYS A 42 18.22 -12.88 -6.77
C CYS A 42 18.15 -11.87 -7.93
N THR A 43 17.17 -10.97 -7.93
CA THR A 43 17.04 -9.90 -8.93
C THR A 43 18.24 -8.97 -8.89
N ARG A 44 18.68 -8.55 -7.69
CA ARG A 44 19.91 -7.77 -7.52
C ARG A 44 21.13 -8.51 -8.07
N ALA A 45 21.30 -9.79 -7.73
CA ALA A 45 22.41 -10.61 -8.18
C ALA A 45 22.42 -10.79 -9.71
N TRP A 46 21.24 -10.89 -10.34
CA TRP A 46 21.12 -10.94 -11.79
C TRP A 46 21.54 -9.60 -12.43
N LEU A 47 21.08 -8.47 -11.89
CA LEU A 47 21.45 -7.12 -12.34
C LEU A 47 22.96 -6.87 -12.21
N GLU A 48 23.60 -7.38 -11.15
CA GLU A 48 25.06 -7.27 -10.96
C GLU A 48 25.86 -8.33 -11.73
N GLY A 49 25.20 -9.39 -12.19
CA GLY A 49 25.81 -10.60 -12.73
C GLY A 49 26.29 -10.52 -14.18
N PRO A 50 26.88 -11.62 -14.69
CA PRO A 50 27.27 -11.73 -16.09
C PRO A 50 26.05 -11.65 -17.03
N ASP A 51 24.91 -12.22 -16.61
CA ASP A 51 23.70 -12.42 -17.41
C ASP A 51 22.83 -11.16 -17.55
N GLY A 52 23.02 -10.16 -16.69
CA GLY A 52 22.19 -8.94 -16.65
C GLY A 52 22.38 -7.98 -17.82
N GLY A 53 23.44 -8.13 -18.63
CA GLY A 53 23.75 -7.21 -19.72
C GLY A 53 23.90 -5.74 -19.27
N ASP A 54 23.66 -4.80 -20.19
CA ASP A 54 23.55 -3.37 -19.89
C ASP A 54 22.09 -3.00 -19.58
N TRP A 55 21.86 -2.24 -18.50
CA TRP A 55 20.50 -1.87 -18.08
C TRP A 55 20.43 -0.49 -17.43
N ILE A 56 19.22 0.06 -17.37
CA ILE A 56 18.87 1.26 -16.59
C ILE A 56 17.77 0.89 -15.61
N LEU A 57 17.98 1.18 -14.33
CA LEU A 57 16.97 0.98 -13.27
C LEU A 57 16.53 2.34 -12.74
N ALA A 58 15.30 2.74 -13.05
CA ALA A 58 14.69 3.93 -12.50
C ALA A 58 13.97 3.59 -11.18
N ILE A 59 14.46 4.13 -10.06
CA ILE A 59 13.84 4.05 -8.74
C ILE A 59 13.10 5.35 -8.47
N ASP A 60 11.78 5.31 -8.63
CA ASP A 60 10.93 6.49 -8.60
C ASP A 60 10.34 6.76 -7.19
N ASN A 61 10.28 8.03 -6.79
CA ASN A 61 9.77 8.52 -5.50
C ASN A 61 10.53 7.97 -4.27
N ALA A 62 11.86 7.90 -4.33
CA ALA A 62 12.73 7.49 -3.23
C ALA A 62 12.84 8.60 -2.16
N ASP A 63 11.72 8.97 -1.54
CA ASP A 63 11.62 10.13 -0.64
C ASP A 63 11.92 9.80 0.83
N ASN A 64 11.68 8.56 1.27
CA ASN A 64 11.85 8.16 2.66
C ASN A 64 13.31 7.87 2.97
N ASP A 65 13.97 8.84 3.60
CA ASP A 65 15.39 8.77 3.96
C ASP A 65 15.77 7.50 4.76
N ALA A 66 14.89 7.00 5.62
CA ALA A 66 15.12 5.82 6.44
C ALA A 66 15.27 4.52 5.63
N ASP A 67 14.61 4.43 4.47
CA ASP A 67 14.66 3.25 3.61
C ASP A 67 15.99 3.12 2.86
N PHE A 68 16.86 4.14 2.95
CA PHE A 68 18.14 4.25 2.26
C PHE A 68 19.33 4.49 3.19
N ILE A 69 19.21 4.17 4.49
CA ILE A 69 20.31 4.24 5.47
C ILE A 69 21.17 2.97 5.42
N GLY A 70 22.25 3.00 4.65
CA GLY A 70 23.25 1.92 4.64
C GLY A 70 22.72 0.57 4.14
N ASP A 71 23.56 -0.46 4.25
CA ASP A 71 23.35 -1.78 3.61
C ASP A 71 22.34 -2.68 4.32
N THR A 72 21.74 -2.24 5.43
CA THR A 72 20.70 -2.98 6.18
C THR A 72 19.35 -2.29 6.13
N SER A 73 19.18 -1.31 5.24
CA SER A 73 17.94 -0.56 5.10
C SER A 73 16.97 -1.25 4.14
N PRO A 74 15.65 -1.10 4.37
CA PRO A 74 14.63 -1.85 3.63
C PRO A 74 14.75 -1.83 2.11
N ILE A 75 15.26 -0.75 1.51
CA ILE A 75 15.39 -0.63 0.06
C ILE A 75 16.87 -0.61 -0.39
N ALA A 76 17.75 0.16 0.27
CA ALA A 76 19.12 0.31 -0.25
C ALA A 76 19.92 -1.00 -0.28
N GLU A 77 19.62 -1.95 0.62
CA GLU A 77 20.22 -3.30 0.57
C GLU A 77 19.98 -4.01 -0.77
N PHE A 78 18.95 -3.63 -1.53
CA PHE A 78 18.60 -4.27 -2.80
C PHE A 78 18.97 -3.44 -4.03
N VAL A 79 19.50 -2.23 -3.84
CA VAL A 79 19.95 -1.37 -4.94
C VAL A 79 21.26 -1.94 -5.53
N PRO A 80 21.31 -2.26 -6.84
CA PRO A 80 22.50 -2.85 -7.45
C PRO A 80 23.71 -1.91 -7.42
N GLN A 81 24.88 -2.45 -7.10
CA GLN A 81 26.16 -1.72 -6.98
C GLN A 81 27.17 -2.06 -8.11
N GLY A 82 26.67 -2.62 -9.22
CA GLY A 82 27.48 -3.07 -10.35
C GLY A 82 27.88 -1.97 -11.34
N ARG A 83 28.87 -2.25 -12.21
CA ARG A 83 29.36 -1.31 -13.25
C ARG A 83 28.62 -1.40 -14.59
N LYS A 84 27.76 -2.41 -14.76
CA LYS A 84 27.09 -2.70 -16.04
C LYS A 84 25.77 -1.95 -16.22
N GLY A 85 25.23 -1.35 -15.17
CA GLY A 85 23.96 -0.64 -15.21
C GLY A 85 24.04 0.77 -14.69
N THR A 86 23.01 1.54 -14.98
CA THR A 86 22.82 2.89 -14.43
C THR A 86 21.56 2.90 -13.57
N VAL A 87 21.69 3.29 -12.30
CA VAL A 87 20.54 3.53 -11.44
C VAL A 87 20.18 5.02 -11.49
N VAL A 88 18.91 5.32 -11.75
CA VAL A 88 18.37 6.68 -11.74
C VAL A 88 17.38 6.79 -10.60
N PHE A 89 17.61 7.71 -9.67
CA PHE A 89 16.68 8.01 -8.59
C PHE A 89 15.89 9.27 -8.90
N THR A 90 14.59 9.25 -8.64
CA THR A 90 13.81 10.47 -8.42
C THR A 90 13.50 10.60 -6.94
N THR A 91 13.80 11.77 -6.36
CA THR A 91 13.62 11.99 -4.91
C THR A 91 13.49 13.47 -4.62
N ARG A 92 12.66 13.80 -3.61
CA ARG A 92 12.61 15.11 -2.98
C ARG A 92 13.57 15.22 -1.80
N CYS A 93 14.14 14.11 -1.36
CA CYS A 93 15.09 14.05 -0.25
C CYS A 93 16.53 14.08 -0.77
N ARG A 94 17.18 15.24 -0.64
CA ARG A 94 18.61 15.40 -1.01
C ARG A 94 19.50 14.38 -0.28
N GLN A 95 19.13 13.98 0.93
CA GLN A 95 19.91 13.05 1.74
C GLN A 95 19.96 11.64 1.15
N VAL A 96 18.88 11.19 0.49
CA VAL A 96 18.85 9.90 -0.23
C VAL A 96 19.90 9.90 -1.35
N ALA A 97 19.95 10.96 -2.15
CA ALA A 97 20.94 11.06 -3.23
C ALA A 97 22.39 11.09 -2.71
N ILE A 98 22.64 11.75 -1.57
CA ILE A 98 23.96 11.77 -0.92
C ILE A 98 24.35 10.37 -0.44
N ARG A 99 23.44 9.66 0.23
CA ARG A 99 23.72 8.32 0.79
C ARG A 99 23.96 7.27 -0.29
N GLN A 100 23.24 7.36 -1.41
CA GLN A 100 23.40 6.46 -2.54
C GLN A 100 24.58 6.86 -3.46
N GLY A 101 25.32 7.93 -3.13
CA GLY A 101 26.47 8.37 -3.92
C GLY A 101 26.12 8.87 -5.32
N CYS A 102 24.86 9.29 -5.53
CA CYS A 102 24.35 9.66 -6.85
C CYS A 102 24.83 11.06 -7.29
N LYS A 103 25.06 11.23 -8.60
CA LYS A 103 25.19 12.57 -9.20
C LYS A 103 23.83 13.28 -9.12
N ILE A 104 23.78 14.39 -8.40
CA ILE A 104 22.54 15.15 -8.19
C ILE A 104 22.26 16.04 -9.41
N ILE A 105 21.11 15.84 -10.04
CA ILE A 105 20.55 16.75 -11.04
C ILE A 105 19.37 17.45 -10.39
N LYS A 106 19.53 18.75 -10.09
CA LYS A 106 18.44 19.55 -9.53
C LYS A 106 17.47 19.92 -10.66
N ILE A 107 16.21 19.54 -10.51
CA ILE A 107 15.13 20.02 -11.38
C ILE A 107 14.65 21.36 -10.82
N CYS A 108 14.79 22.41 -11.63
CA CYS A 108 14.36 23.77 -11.30
C CYS A 108 12.98 24.06 -11.93
N GLN A 109 12.42 25.22 -11.56
CA GLN A 109 11.27 25.78 -12.29
C GLN A 109 11.62 25.95 -13.77
N MET A 110 10.61 25.83 -14.63
CA MET A 110 10.81 26.07 -16.06
C MET A 110 11.15 27.53 -16.30
N GLU A 111 11.99 27.80 -17.29
CA GLU A 111 12.18 29.17 -17.75
C GLU A 111 10.85 29.72 -18.33
N PRO A 112 10.60 31.03 -18.28
CA PRO A 112 9.35 31.62 -18.77
C PRO A 112 9.02 31.22 -20.22
N GLU A 113 10.01 31.10 -21.08
CA GLU A 113 9.85 30.68 -22.47
C GLU A 113 9.42 29.21 -22.59
N GLU A 114 9.98 28.33 -21.76
CA GLU A 114 9.64 26.91 -21.72
C GLU A 114 8.22 26.70 -21.19
N ALA A 115 7.83 27.45 -20.15
CA ALA A 115 6.48 27.42 -19.60
C ALA A 115 5.44 27.90 -20.62
N LEU A 116 5.75 28.96 -21.36
CA LEU A 116 4.91 29.47 -22.44
C LEU A 116 4.80 28.47 -23.60
N GLU A 117 5.92 27.84 -23.98
CA GLU A 117 5.93 26.81 -25.01
C GLU A 117 5.06 25.62 -24.61
N LEU A 118 5.20 25.12 -23.38
CA LEU A 118 4.36 24.04 -22.87
C LEU A 118 2.88 24.43 -22.87
N PHE A 119 2.55 25.61 -22.33
CA PHE A 119 1.19 26.13 -22.28
C PHE A 119 0.59 26.20 -23.69
N SER A 120 1.35 26.72 -24.66
CA SER A 120 0.92 26.86 -26.05
C SER A 120 0.64 25.54 -26.75
N LYS A 121 1.36 24.47 -26.37
CA LYS A 121 1.16 23.12 -26.91
C LYS A 121 -0.05 22.43 -26.33
N ARG A 122 -0.42 22.75 -25.08
CA ARG A 122 -1.53 22.12 -24.35
C ARG A 122 -2.85 22.87 -24.51
N PHE A 123 -2.81 24.20 -24.67
CA PHE A 123 -4.01 25.01 -24.86
C PHE A 123 -4.41 25.05 -26.35
N GLU A 124 -5.47 24.32 -26.71
CA GLU A 124 -5.90 24.15 -28.11
C GLU A 124 -6.20 25.49 -28.82
N GLY A 125 -6.67 26.50 -28.09
CA GLY A 125 -7.00 27.82 -28.60
C GLY A 125 -5.81 28.77 -28.81
N TRP A 126 -4.57 28.35 -28.52
CA TRP A 126 -3.42 29.25 -28.45
C TRP A 126 -3.16 30.07 -29.73
N ARG A 127 -3.22 29.42 -30.89
CA ARG A 127 -2.90 30.05 -32.19
C ARG A 127 -3.86 31.17 -32.55
N SER A 128 -5.11 31.09 -32.09
CA SER A 128 -6.18 32.06 -32.34
C SER A 128 -6.23 33.21 -31.33
N LEU A 129 -5.41 33.19 -30.28
CA LEU A 129 -5.44 34.21 -29.24
C LEU A 129 -4.91 35.57 -29.73
N LYS A 130 -5.61 36.63 -29.33
CA LYS A 130 -5.15 38.02 -29.46
C LYS A 130 -3.96 38.27 -28.53
N ASN A 131 -3.18 39.33 -28.80
CA ASN A 131 -2.00 39.68 -28.00
C ASN A 131 -2.34 39.97 -26.53
N GLU A 132 -3.51 40.55 -26.24
CA GLU A 132 -3.98 40.81 -24.86
C GLU A 132 -4.18 39.50 -24.08
N GLU A 133 -4.75 38.48 -24.72
CA GLU A 133 -4.95 37.15 -24.10
C GLU A 133 -3.62 36.41 -23.89
N LYS A 134 -2.64 36.60 -24.78
CA LYS A 134 -1.28 36.09 -24.56
C LYS A 134 -0.60 36.80 -23.38
N GLY A 135 -0.90 38.08 -23.18
CA GLY A 135 -0.48 38.84 -22.00
C GLY A 135 -1.08 38.27 -20.71
N ALA A 136 -2.38 37.97 -20.70
CA ALA A 136 -3.04 37.32 -19.56
C ALA A 136 -2.48 35.92 -19.30
N ALA A 137 -2.19 35.14 -20.34
CA ALA A 137 -1.52 33.85 -20.21
C ALA A 137 -0.14 33.99 -19.54
N ALA A 138 0.67 34.98 -19.93
CA ALA A 138 1.95 35.24 -19.26
C ALA A 138 1.77 35.66 -17.78
N MET A 139 0.72 36.40 -17.43
CA MET A 139 0.42 36.72 -16.01
C MET A 139 0.08 35.47 -15.20
N ILE A 140 -0.71 34.55 -15.77
CA ILE A 140 -1.03 33.26 -15.15
C ILE A 140 0.26 32.46 -14.93
N LEU A 141 1.10 32.31 -15.96
CA LEU A 141 2.35 31.54 -15.88
C LEU A 141 3.31 32.07 -14.80
N ASN A 142 3.46 33.39 -14.73
CA ASN A 142 4.24 34.04 -13.68
C ASN A 142 3.66 33.79 -12.28
N SER A 143 2.33 33.78 -12.17
CA SER A 143 1.66 33.56 -10.87
C SER A 143 1.65 32.12 -10.43
N VAL A 144 1.86 31.18 -11.36
CA VAL A 144 2.04 29.76 -11.07
C VAL A 144 3.49 29.33 -10.95
N ASP A 145 4.39 30.31 -10.76
CA ASP A 145 5.83 30.10 -10.57
C ASP A 145 6.47 29.22 -11.65
N HIS A 146 5.89 29.23 -12.85
CA HIS A 146 6.31 28.38 -13.98
C HIS A 146 6.40 26.88 -13.61
N LEU A 147 5.60 26.42 -12.65
CA LEU A 147 5.60 25.03 -12.23
C LEU A 147 4.83 24.17 -13.24
N LEU A 148 5.51 23.18 -13.80
CA LEU A 148 4.99 22.26 -14.82
C LEU A 148 3.56 21.82 -14.55
N LEU A 149 3.31 21.35 -13.32
CA LEU A 149 2.02 20.80 -12.93
C LEU A 149 0.90 21.86 -12.94
N ALA A 150 1.16 23.07 -12.45
CA ALA A 150 0.17 24.15 -12.42
C ALA A 150 -0.08 24.74 -13.83
N VAL A 151 0.95 24.78 -14.68
CA VAL A 151 0.82 25.15 -16.10
C VAL A 151 -0.08 24.15 -16.84
N VAL A 152 0.14 22.85 -16.64
CA VAL A 152 -0.73 21.81 -17.23
C VAL A 152 -2.17 21.94 -16.71
N GLY A 153 -2.36 22.08 -15.38
CA GLY A 153 -3.69 22.20 -14.79
C GLY A 153 -4.47 23.42 -15.29
N SER A 154 -3.84 24.59 -15.39
CA SER A 154 -4.47 25.81 -15.92
C SER A 154 -4.82 25.68 -17.41
N SER A 155 -3.93 25.11 -18.23
CA SER A 155 -4.19 24.88 -19.65
C SER A 155 -5.34 23.89 -19.89
N ALA A 156 -5.41 22.81 -19.10
CA ALA A 156 -6.51 21.84 -19.14
C ALA A 156 -7.83 22.51 -18.75
N PHE A 157 -7.85 23.27 -17.66
CA PHE A 157 -9.05 23.98 -17.24
C PHE A 157 -9.60 24.91 -18.32
N MET A 158 -8.73 25.70 -18.95
CA MET A 158 -9.14 26.64 -20.00
C MET A 158 -9.64 25.92 -21.25
N THR A 159 -8.98 24.84 -21.65
CA THR A 159 -9.38 24.04 -22.81
C THR A 159 -10.75 23.41 -22.59
N GLU A 160 -10.97 22.76 -21.44
CA GLU A 160 -12.21 22.01 -21.21
C GLU A 160 -13.43 22.89 -20.97
N ASN A 161 -13.22 24.09 -20.44
CA ASN A 161 -14.30 25.06 -20.25
C ASN A 161 -14.47 26.05 -21.42
N GLY A 162 -13.57 26.02 -22.42
CA GLY A 162 -13.54 27.04 -23.47
C GLY A 162 -13.29 28.46 -22.93
N THR A 163 -12.57 28.58 -21.81
CA THR A 163 -12.33 29.85 -21.11
C THR A 163 -11.10 30.56 -21.67
N SER A 164 -11.18 31.88 -21.88
CA SER A 164 -10.01 32.66 -22.28
C SER A 164 -9.03 32.87 -21.11
N PRO A 165 -7.72 33.05 -21.39
CA PRO A 165 -6.75 33.39 -20.35
C PRO A 165 -7.14 34.57 -19.46
N SER A 166 -7.73 35.63 -20.03
CA SER A 166 -8.20 36.79 -19.26
C SER A 166 -9.29 36.45 -18.24
N VAL A 167 -10.26 35.61 -18.61
CA VAL A 167 -11.35 35.19 -17.72
C VAL A 167 -10.81 34.23 -16.65
N TYR A 168 -9.94 33.29 -17.04
CA TYR A 168 -9.30 32.40 -16.08
C TYR A 168 -8.49 33.18 -15.04
N TRP A 169 -7.74 34.20 -15.48
CA TRP A 169 -6.94 35.05 -14.61
C TRP A 169 -7.78 35.74 -13.52
N SER A 170 -8.96 36.28 -13.87
CA SER A 170 -9.87 36.87 -12.89
C SER A 170 -10.36 35.86 -11.86
N ILE A 171 -10.77 34.67 -12.30
CA ILE A 171 -11.21 33.58 -11.40
C ILE A 171 -10.05 33.13 -10.49
N PHE A 172 -8.83 33.11 -11.04
CA PHE A 172 -7.63 32.71 -10.32
C PHE A 172 -7.29 33.66 -9.17
N GLN A 173 -7.37 34.97 -9.39
CA GLN A 173 -7.09 35.95 -8.35
C GLN A 173 -8.04 35.84 -7.15
N GLU A 174 -9.33 35.57 -7.38
CA GLU A 174 -10.31 35.41 -6.29
C GLU A 174 -10.03 34.14 -5.46
N ASN A 175 -9.67 33.05 -6.13
CA ASN A 175 -9.42 31.76 -5.47
C ASN A 175 -8.03 31.66 -4.84
N ASP A 176 -7.03 32.37 -5.36
CA ASP A 176 -5.69 32.46 -4.76
C ASP A 176 -5.79 33.03 -3.34
N LYS A 177 -6.65 34.02 -3.12
CA LYS A 177 -6.93 34.56 -1.77
C LYS A 177 -7.49 33.49 -0.82
N ARG A 178 -8.46 32.71 -1.28
CA ARG A 178 -9.05 31.59 -0.51
C ARG A 178 -8.01 30.49 -0.22
N ALA A 179 -7.16 30.17 -1.19
CA ALA A 179 -6.08 29.20 -1.03
C ALA A 179 -5.06 29.66 0.03
N ARG A 180 -4.70 30.96 0.03
CA ARG A 180 -3.83 31.58 1.04
C ARG A 180 -4.44 31.51 2.45
N GLU A 181 -5.71 31.86 2.60
CA GLU A 181 -6.42 31.81 3.90
C GLU A 181 -6.44 30.38 4.46
N LEU A 182 -6.79 29.39 3.61
CA LEU A 182 -6.80 27.99 4.00
C LEU A 182 -5.40 27.50 4.41
N LEU A 183 -4.36 27.86 3.66
CA LEU A 183 -2.96 27.53 3.96
C LEU A 183 -2.48 28.04 5.32
N LEU A 184 -2.95 29.22 5.75
CA LEU A 184 -2.61 29.82 7.04
C LEU A 184 -3.31 29.13 8.22
N GLU A 185 -4.55 28.66 8.05
CA GLU A 185 -5.36 28.12 9.14
C GLU A 185 -5.17 26.62 9.41
N ARG A 186 -4.93 25.80 8.38
CA ARG A 186 -5.13 24.33 8.46
C ARG A 186 -3.87 23.47 8.28
N PHE A 187 -2.71 24.04 7.95
CA PHE A 187 -1.63 23.28 7.31
C PHE A 187 -0.27 23.26 8.02
N CYS A 188 -0.17 23.55 9.33
CA CYS A 188 1.10 23.39 10.07
C CYS A 188 1.72 21.99 9.94
N ASP A 189 0.91 20.94 9.72
CA ASP A 189 1.39 19.56 9.56
C ASP A 189 1.71 19.18 8.10
N ILE A 190 1.10 19.83 7.10
CA ILE A 190 1.32 19.57 5.66
C ILE A 190 2.42 20.47 5.09
N GLN A 191 2.63 21.67 5.65
CA GLN A 191 3.76 22.55 5.33
C GLN A 191 5.12 21.91 5.65
N ARG A 192 5.17 20.89 6.53
CA ARG A 192 6.38 20.10 6.78
C ARG A 192 6.67 19.07 5.68
N GLU A 193 5.70 18.73 4.84
CA GLU A 193 5.80 17.65 3.85
C GLU A 193 5.98 18.13 2.39
N VAL A 194 5.71 19.41 2.11
CA VAL A 194 5.78 19.97 0.75
C VAL A 194 6.06 21.47 0.77
N ASP A 195 6.99 21.92 -0.08
CA ASP A 195 7.03 23.28 -0.64
C ASP A 195 5.81 23.50 -1.56
N MET A 196 4.58 23.33 -1.04
CA MET A 196 3.37 23.62 -1.82
C MET A 196 3.29 25.13 -2.00
N THR A 197 3.48 25.59 -3.23
CA THR A 197 3.21 26.97 -3.57
C THR A 197 1.72 27.21 -3.53
N GLU A 198 1.31 28.36 -2.97
CA GLU A 198 -0.07 28.87 -2.98
C GLU A 198 -0.70 28.74 -4.38
N SER A 199 0.14 28.94 -5.39
CA SER A 199 -0.21 28.91 -6.80
C SER A 199 -0.68 27.55 -7.34
N ILE A 200 -0.12 26.43 -6.88
CA ILE A 200 -0.60 25.09 -7.25
C ILE A 200 -2.00 24.85 -6.65
N LEU A 201 -2.22 25.25 -5.40
CA LEU A 201 -3.51 25.05 -4.74
C LEU A 201 -4.61 25.88 -5.41
N GLY A 202 -4.33 27.14 -5.74
CA GLY A 202 -5.26 28.02 -6.46
C GLY A 202 -5.76 27.39 -7.75
N THR A 203 -4.85 26.89 -8.61
CA THR A 203 -5.21 26.21 -9.86
C THR A 203 -6.17 25.04 -9.65
N TYR A 204 -5.88 24.18 -8.66
CA TYR A 204 -6.69 22.98 -8.42
C TYR A 204 -8.01 23.27 -7.69
N PHE A 205 -8.08 24.30 -6.85
CA PHE A 205 -9.32 24.70 -6.18
C PHE A 205 -10.35 25.22 -7.18
N ILE A 206 -9.92 26.09 -8.12
CA ILE A 206 -10.77 26.58 -9.20
C ILE A 206 -11.29 25.42 -10.06
N THR A 207 -10.40 24.49 -10.37
CA THR A 207 -10.76 23.29 -11.15
C THR A 207 -11.78 22.45 -10.40
N PHE A 208 -11.61 22.29 -9.08
CA PHE A 208 -12.54 21.51 -8.29
C PHE A 208 -13.90 22.18 -8.09
N ASP A 209 -13.93 23.50 -7.80
CA ASP A 209 -15.18 24.27 -7.73
C ASP A 209 -16.00 24.09 -9.03
N ARG A 210 -15.31 24.13 -10.18
CA ARG A 210 -15.93 23.91 -11.49
C ARG A 210 -16.50 22.50 -11.66
N ILE A 211 -15.76 21.46 -11.26
CA ILE A 211 -16.23 20.08 -11.37
C ILE A 211 -17.41 19.83 -10.44
N VAL A 212 -17.41 20.40 -9.23
CA VAL A 212 -18.53 20.32 -8.29
C VAL A 212 -19.79 20.92 -8.91
N GLU A 213 -19.68 22.04 -9.62
CA GLU A 213 -20.82 22.68 -10.30
C GLU A 213 -21.31 21.89 -11.51
N GLN A 214 -20.40 21.43 -12.39
CA GLN A 214 -20.77 20.83 -13.67
C GLN A 214 -21.12 19.34 -13.57
N MET A 215 -20.38 18.59 -12.74
CA MET A 215 -20.53 17.15 -12.63
C MET A 215 -20.25 16.68 -11.19
N PRO A 216 -21.23 16.79 -10.28
CA PRO A 216 -21.10 16.36 -8.88
C PRO A 216 -20.62 14.91 -8.73
N LEU A 217 -20.97 14.04 -9.69
CA LEU A 217 -20.52 12.65 -9.73
C LEU A 217 -18.99 12.53 -9.86
N ALA A 218 -18.37 13.33 -10.73
CA ALA A 218 -16.92 13.36 -10.89
C ALA A 218 -16.22 13.96 -9.66
N ALA A 219 -16.81 15.00 -9.05
CA ALA A 219 -16.30 15.57 -7.80
C ALA A 219 -16.31 14.54 -6.65
N ASN A 220 -17.40 13.78 -6.52
CA ASN A 220 -17.52 12.72 -5.51
C ASN A 220 -16.51 11.59 -5.77
N LEU A 221 -16.32 11.19 -7.03
CA LEU A 221 -15.32 10.20 -7.41
C LEU A 221 -13.91 10.68 -7.07
N LEU A 222 -13.56 11.93 -7.40
CA LEU A 222 -12.25 12.49 -7.05
C LEU A 222 -12.04 12.56 -5.54
N GLY A 223 -13.08 12.95 -4.78
CA GLY A 223 -13.06 12.95 -3.32
C GLY A 223 -12.93 11.56 -2.71
N LEU A 224 -13.39 10.50 -3.40
CA LEU A 224 -13.13 9.12 -3.03
C LEU A 224 -11.66 8.77 -3.29
N ILE A 225 -11.18 9.00 -4.51
CA ILE A 225 -9.85 8.62 -4.98
C ILE A 225 -8.75 9.29 -4.15
N ALA A 226 -8.94 10.57 -3.79
CA ALA A 226 -7.95 11.34 -3.05
C ALA A 226 -7.54 10.72 -1.70
N PHE A 227 -8.32 9.80 -1.12
CA PHE A 227 -8.00 9.17 0.16
C PHE A 227 -7.48 7.73 0.06
N PHE A 228 -7.39 7.16 -1.14
CA PHE A 228 -6.64 5.92 -1.36
C PHE A 228 -5.13 6.19 -1.49
N ASP A 229 -4.31 5.13 -1.55
CA ASP A 229 -2.97 5.27 -2.13
C ASP A 229 -3.08 5.89 -3.53
N ARG A 230 -2.22 6.86 -3.82
CA ARG A 230 -2.27 7.70 -5.03
C ARG A 230 -1.92 6.95 -6.33
N GLN A 231 -1.43 5.72 -6.25
CA GLN A 231 -0.95 4.96 -7.41
C GLN A 231 -1.65 3.61 -7.51
N ASN A 232 -1.68 3.06 -8.73
CA ASN A 232 -2.24 1.74 -9.04
C ASN A 232 -3.67 1.52 -8.53
N ILE A 233 -4.51 2.57 -8.52
CA ILE A 233 -5.89 2.48 -8.01
C ILE A 233 -6.72 1.66 -8.99
N PRO A 234 -7.16 0.43 -8.65
CA PRO A 234 -7.86 -0.42 -9.61
C PRO A 234 -9.24 0.12 -9.93
N GLU A 235 -9.69 0.01 -11.17
CA GLU A 235 -11.05 0.39 -11.56
C GLU A 235 -12.13 -0.33 -10.73
N GLU A 236 -11.90 -1.60 -10.39
CA GLU A 236 -12.80 -2.39 -9.56
C GLU A 236 -12.98 -1.75 -8.15
N LEU A 237 -11.94 -1.12 -7.60
CA LEU A 237 -12.02 -0.43 -6.31
C LEU A 237 -13.00 0.75 -6.35
N LEU A 238 -13.04 1.45 -7.48
CA LEU A 238 -13.86 2.64 -7.67
C LEU A 238 -15.31 2.26 -7.99
N THR A 239 -15.49 1.33 -8.92
CA THR A 239 -16.83 0.85 -9.34
C THR A 239 -17.56 0.11 -8.23
N ARG A 240 -16.83 -0.62 -7.35
CA ARG A 240 -17.41 -1.34 -6.20
C ARG A 240 -17.35 -0.57 -4.88
N SER A 241 -17.09 0.73 -4.94
CA SER A 241 -16.99 1.57 -3.75
C SER A 241 -18.32 1.79 -3.01
N GLY A 242 -19.45 1.52 -3.69
CA GLY A 242 -20.78 1.84 -3.21
C GLY A 242 -21.09 3.34 -3.27
N LEU A 243 -20.24 4.13 -3.92
CA LEU A 243 -20.54 5.51 -4.26
C LEU A 243 -21.62 5.54 -5.34
N GLU A 244 -22.63 6.38 -5.16
CA GLU A 244 -23.80 6.46 -6.04
C GLU A 244 -23.39 6.65 -7.50
N GLY A 245 -23.85 5.76 -8.39
CA GLY A 245 -23.60 5.83 -9.82
C GLY A 245 -22.24 5.31 -10.30
N MET A 246 -21.36 4.83 -9.42
CA MET A 246 -20.09 4.21 -9.83
C MET A 246 -20.24 2.76 -10.30
N ASP A 247 -21.35 2.11 -9.95
CA ASP A 247 -21.74 0.78 -10.41
C ASP A 247 -22.28 0.78 -11.85
N ASP A 248 -22.74 1.92 -12.34
CA ASP A 248 -23.15 2.13 -13.73
C ASP A 248 -21.93 2.50 -14.59
N SER A 249 -21.57 1.60 -15.51
CA SER A 249 -20.41 1.75 -16.39
C SER A 249 -20.43 3.07 -17.19
N LEU A 250 -21.59 3.52 -17.68
CA LEU A 250 -21.66 4.75 -18.47
C LEU A 250 -21.44 5.98 -17.59
N LYS A 251 -22.04 6.00 -16.39
CA LYS A 251 -21.86 7.09 -15.42
C LYS A 251 -20.42 7.13 -14.92
N PHE A 252 -19.82 5.99 -14.62
CA PHE A 252 -18.40 5.88 -14.25
C PHE A 252 -17.50 6.41 -15.38
N CYS A 253 -17.66 5.93 -16.62
CA CYS A 253 -16.85 6.37 -17.76
C CYS A 253 -16.93 7.88 -17.99
N ARG A 254 -18.11 8.49 -17.82
CA ARG A 254 -18.25 9.96 -17.92
C ARG A 254 -17.54 10.67 -16.77
N ALA A 255 -17.70 10.18 -15.53
CA ALA A 255 -17.09 10.80 -14.36
C ALA A 255 -15.56 10.73 -14.41
N ILE A 256 -14.99 9.55 -14.68
CA ILE A 256 -13.53 9.38 -14.77
C ILE A 256 -12.96 10.09 -16.00
N GLY A 257 -13.70 10.10 -17.12
CA GLY A 257 -13.34 10.84 -18.33
C GLY A 257 -13.20 12.33 -18.07
N GLU A 258 -14.08 12.91 -17.26
CA GLU A 258 -13.97 14.32 -16.88
C GLU A 258 -12.71 14.60 -16.04
N LEU A 259 -12.37 13.71 -15.11
CA LEU A 259 -11.15 13.84 -14.30
C LEU A 259 -9.87 13.70 -15.15
N LEU A 260 -9.89 12.84 -16.17
CA LEU A 260 -8.80 12.67 -17.13
C LEU A 260 -8.63 13.92 -17.99
N ARG A 261 -9.72 14.52 -18.48
CA ARG A 261 -9.75 15.77 -19.25
C ARG A 261 -9.12 16.94 -18.51
N PHE A 262 -9.49 17.11 -17.24
CA PHE A 262 -8.85 18.11 -16.35
C PHE A 262 -7.42 17.75 -15.93
N SER A 263 -6.84 16.65 -16.40
CA SER A 263 -5.50 16.17 -16.03
C SER A 263 -5.30 16.00 -14.51
N LEU A 264 -6.38 15.65 -13.80
CA LEU A 264 -6.35 15.40 -12.35
C LEU A 264 -5.94 13.97 -12.02
N VAL A 265 -6.22 13.06 -12.95
CA VAL A 265 -5.97 11.62 -12.86
C VAL A 265 -5.28 11.18 -14.15
N THR A 266 -4.44 10.15 -14.08
CA THR A 266 -3.89 9.46 -15.25
C THR A 266 -4.36 8.02 -15.27
N GLU A 267 -4.70 7.50 -16.46
CA GLU A 267 -5.08 6.11 -16.68
C GLU A 267 -3.87 5.31 -17.17
N GLY A 268 -3.68 4.11 -16.61
CA GLY A 268 -2.80 3.08 -17.15
C GLY A 268 -3.54 1.77 -17.33
N ARG A 269 -2.98 0.87 -18.15
CA ARG A 269 -3.54 -0.47 -18.40
C ARG A 269 -2.48 -1.54 -18.23
N TYR A 270 -2.79 -2.54 -17.43
CA TYR A 270 -1.92 -3.71 -17.21
C TYR A 270 -2.77 -4.98 -17.36
N GLU A 271 -2.36 -5.88 -18.26
CA GLU A 271 -3.07 -7.14 -18.53
C GLU A 271 -4.58 -6.99 -18.80
N GLY A 272 -5.00 -5.86 -19.40
CA GLY A 272 -6.40 -5.56 -19.70
C GLY A 272 -7.20 -4.95 -18.54
N THR A 273 -6.60 -4.77 -17.37
CA THR A 273 -7.21 -4.08 -16.22
C THR A 273 -6.74 -2.62 -16.19
N ALA A 274 -7.70 -1.71 -16.06
CA ALA A 274 -7.43 -0.28 -15.94
C ALA A 274 -7.08 0.08 -14.49
N PHE A 275 -6.05 0.91 -14.34
CA PHE A 275 -5.66 1.50 -13.08
C PHE A 275 -5.51 3.01 -13.22
N TYR A 276 -5.73 3.71 -12.12
CA TYR A 276 -5.72 5.16 -12.07
C TYR A 276 -4.67 5.64 -11.09
N GLU A 277 -4.04 6.77 -11.41
CA GLU A 277 -3.07 7.41 -10.53
C GLU A 277 -3.40 8.89 -10.36
N LEU A 278 -3.14 9.39 -9.16
CA LEU A 278 -3.16 10.80 -8.83
C LEU A 278 -1.75 11.30 -8.61
N HIS A 279 -1.49 12.49 -9.16
CA HIS A 279 -0.32 13.24 -8.76
C HIS A 279 -0.42 13.60 -7.26
N ARG A 280 0.68 13.47 -6.50
CA ARG A 280 0.69 13.71 -5.05
C ARG A 280 0.17 15.10 -4.67
N LEU A 281 0.56 16.13 -5.43
CA LEU A 281 0.07 17.50 -5.20
C LEU A 281 -1.44 17.62 -5.43
N VAL A 282 -1.99 17.00 -6.48
CA VAL A 282 -3.44 16.98 -6.73
C VAL A 282 -4.16 16.31 -5.56
N GLN A 283 -3.66 15.16 -5.10
CA GLN A 283 -4.22 14.46 -3.95
C GLN A 283 -4.26 15.34 -2.70
N LEU A 284 -3.15 16.03 -2.40
CA LEU A 284 -3.06 16.92 -1.25
C LEU A 284 -3.99 18.13 -1.40
N SER A 285 -4.08 18.73 -2.60
CA SER A 285 -5.02 19.81 -2.89
C SER A 285 -6.48 19.40 -2.63
N ILE A 286 -6.89 18.20 -3.06
CA ILE A 286 -8.27 17.74 -2.84
C ILE A 286 -8.54 17.46 -1.36
N ARG A 287 -7.58 16.87 -0.64
CA ARG A 287 -7.69 16.67 0.82
C ARG A 287 -7.76 18.00 1.57
N ALA A 288 -7.05 19.02 1.08
CA ALA A 288 -7.06 20.38 1.62
C ALA A 288 -8.40 21.08 1.38
N TYR A 289 -8.97 20.88 0.18
CA TYR A 289 -10.24 21.48 -0.21
C TYR A 289 -11.41 20.91 0.61
N LEU A 290 -11.45 19.58 0.78
CA LEU A 290 -12.56 18.91 1.45
C LEU A 290 -12.61 19.24 2.96
N SER A 291 -13.81 19.46 3.49
CA SER A 291 -13.98 19.64 4.94
C SER A 291 -13.66 18.35 5.70
N ILE A 292 -13.25 18.49 6.97
CA ILE A 292 -13.00 17.35 7.87
C ILE A 292 -14.22 16.42 7.92
N GLU A 293 -15.44 16.98 7.93
CA GLU A 293 -16.67 16.19 7.98
C GLU A 293 -16.95 15.44 6.68
N GLN A 294 -16.72 16.05 5.50
CA GLN A 294 -16.81 15.34 4.22
C GLN A 294 -15.76 14.22 4.13
N ALA A 295 -14.54 14.48 4.60
CA ALA A 295 -13.48 13.50 4.66
C ALA A 295 -13.85 12.31 5.56
N LYS A 296 -14.47 12.57 6.73
CA LYS A 296 -14.96 11.53 7.65
C LYS A 296 -16.12 10.73 7.06
N GLN A 297 -17.12 11.39 6.46
CA GLN A 297 -18.28 10.73 5.86
C GLN A 297 -17.87 9.76 4.75
N GLY A 298 -16.91 10.14 3.90
CA GLY A 298 -16.37 9.27 2.86
C GLY A 298 -15.55 8.08 3.38
N LYS A 299 -15.07 8.10 4.64
CA LYS A 299 -14.19 7.06 5.19
C LYS A 299 -14.89 5.70 5.27
N ALA A 300 -16.15 5.68 5.73
CA ALA A 300 -16.92 4.43 5.85
C ALA A 300 -17.21 3.78 4.49
N ALA A 301 -17.41 4.56 3.43
CA ALA A 301 -17.56 4.04 2.06
C ALA A 301 -16.25 3.41 1.57
N ARG A 302 -15.12 4.11 1.74
CA ARG A 302 -13.80 3.61 1.34
C ARG A 302 -13.39 2.32 2.07
N LEU A 303 -13.62 2.25 3.38
CA LEU A 303 -13.34 1.06 4.18
C LEU A 303 -14.20 -0.14 3.74
N ARG A 304 -15.49 0.09 3.43
CA ARG A 304 -16.38 -0.95 2.90
C ARG A 304 -15.91 -1.46 1.54
N ALA A 305 -15.52 -0.56 0.63
CA ALA A 305 -15.00 -0.89 -0.69
C ALA A 305 -13.82 -1.87 -0.60
N ILE A 306 -12.79 -1.53 0.18
CA ILE A 306 -11.61 -2.39 0.36
C ILE A 306 -11.98 -3.68 1.08
N SER A 307 -12.85 -3.64 2.10
CA SER A 307 -13.26 -4.84 2.84
C SER A 307 -14.01 -5.86 1.98
N MET A 308 -14.70 -5.43 0.92
CA MET A 308 -15.32 -6.34 -0.05
C MET A 308 -14.31 -6.96 -1.02
N LEU A 309 -13.22 -6.25 -1.33
CA LEU A 309 -12.25 -6.64 -2.37
C LEU A 309 -11.00 -7.32 -1.84
N LEU A 310 -10.68 -7.15 -0.55
CA LEU A 310 -9.65 -7.89 0.15
C LEU A 310 -10.30 -9.13 0.80
N PRO A 311 -10.39 -10.29 0.10
CA PRO A 311 -11.13 -11.44 0.59
C PRO A 311 -10.50 -12.01 1.86
N VAL A 312 -11.31 -12.77 2.61
CA VAL A 312 -10.78 -13.78 3.53
C VAL A 312 -10.08 -14.82 2.66
N TYR A 313 -8.82 -15.11 2.95
CA TYR A 313 -7.89 -15.77 2.04
C TYR A 313 -8.47 -17.00 1.30
N GLU A 314 -8.37 -16.96 -0.03
CA GLU A 314 -8.40 -18.14 -0.90
C GLU A 314 -7.08 -18.19 -1.66
N TYR A 315 -6.35 -19.31 -1.57
CA TYR A 315 -5.05 -19.53 -2.23
C TYR A 315 -5.02 -19.13 -3.73
N LYS A 316 -6.18 -19.19 -4.40
CA LYS A 316 -6.36 -18.82 -5.80
C LYS A 316 -6.30 -17.30 -6.10
N ARG A 317 -6.31 -16.44 -5.08
CA ARG A 317 -6.40 -14.96 -5.24
C ARG A 317 -5.16 -14.18 -4.78
N ARG A 318 -4.00 -14.84 -4.64
CA ARG A 318 -2.75 -14.24 -4.13
C ARG A 318 -2.33 -12.94 -4.84
N ASN A 319 -2.51 -12.86 -6.16
CA ASN A 319 -2.13 -11.68 -6.96
C ASN A 319 -3.13 -10.51 -6.82
N ILE A 320 -4.38 -10.80 -6.47
CA ILE A 320 -5.44 -9.79 -6.33
C ILE A 320 -5.23 -8.98 -5.05
N CYS A 321 -4.80 -9.63 -3.95
CA CYS A 321 -4.60 -8.95 -2.68
C CYS A 321 -3.55 -7.83 -2.75
N ALA A 322 -2.43 -8.06 -3.44
CA ALA A 322 -1.33 -7.10 -3.56
C ALA A 322 -1.79 -5.72 -4.05
N ALA A 323 -2.65 -5.69 -5.09
CA ALA A 323 -3.19 -4.47 -5.67
C ALA A 323 -4.01 -3.62 -4.67
N TYR A 324 -4.57 -4.24 -3.62
CA TYR A 324 -5.41 -3.55 -2.63
C TYR A 324 -4.68 -3.25 -1.30
N MET A 325 -3.51 -3.85 -1.06
CA MET A 325 -2.79 -3.71 0.22
C MET A 325 -2.36 -2.27 0.51
N SER A 326 -1.81 -1.57 -0.47
CA SER A 326 -1.37 -0.18 -0.32
C SER A 326 -2.54 0.74 0.06
N HIS A 327 -3.69 0.56 -0.61
CA HIS A 327 -4.91 1.31 -0.31
C HIS A 327 -5.46 0.99 1.09
N ALA A 328 -5.41 -0.29 1.50
CA ALA A 328 -5.85 -0.71 2.83
C ALA A 328 -4.99 -0.07 3.93
N LEU A 329 -3.66 -0.09 3.79
CA LEU A 329 -2.71 0.54 4.72
C LEU A 329 -2.98 2.04 4.91
N VAL A 330 -3.29 2.75 3.82
CA VAL A 330 -3.60 4.19 3.88
C VAL A 330 -4.88 4.45 4.67
N LEU A 331 -5.92 3.62 4.50
CA LEU A 331 -7.21 3.82 5.17
C LEU A 331 -7.25 3.38 6.62
N THR A 332 -6.45 2.38 7.00
CA THR A 332 -6.44 1.83 8.36
C THR A 332 -5.51 2.58 9.30
N ARG A 333 -4.59 3.40 8.78
CA ARG A 333 -3.69 4.23 9.59
C ARG A 333 -4.51 5.09 10.56
N ASP A 334 -4.19 4.98 11.85
CA ASP A 334 -4.81 5.70 12.97
C ASP A 334 -6.35 5.59 13.04
N SER A 335 -6.91 4.51 12.49
CA SER A 335 -8.35 4.28 12.43
C SER A 335 -8.87 3.38 13.54
N MET A 336 -9.91 3.83 14.25
CA MET A 336 -10.64 3.07 15.27
C MET A 336 -11.91 2.37 14.75
N ASP A 337 -12.10 2.33 13.44
CA ASP A 337 -13.28 1.71 12.84
C ASP A 337 -13.18 0.19 12.91
N THR A 338 -14.26 -0.49 13.32
CA THR A 338 -14.36 -1.97 13.33
C THR A 338 -14.01 -2.61 11.98
N ILE A 339 -14.33 -1.96 10.86
CA ILE A 339 -13.97 -2.44 9.52
C ILE A 339 -12.45 -2.28 9.30
N ALA A 340 -11.86 -1.20 9.81
CA ALA A 340 -10.41 -1.01 9.75
C ALA A 340 -9.68 -2.06 10.58
N GLU A 341 -10.15 -2.39 11.78
CA GLU A 341 -9.59 -3.48 12.60
C GLU A 341 -9.66 -4.83 11.84
N ALA A 342 -10.79 -5.14 11.22
CA ALA A 342 -10.93 -6.35 10.42
C ALA A 342 -9.97 -6.37 9.21
N LEU A 343 -9.77 -5.22 8.56
CA LEU A 343 -8.81 -5.09 7.45
C LEU A 343 -7.37 -5.26 7.91
N VAL A 344 -6.98 -4.64 9.03
CA VAL A 344 -5.64 -4.80 9.62
C VAL A 344 -5.36 -6.27 9.95
N TYR A 345 -6.34 -6.98 10.50
CA TYR A 345 -6.23 -8.42 10.72
C TYR A 345 -5.99 -9.20 9.42
N ARG A 346 -6.80 -8.97 8.38
CA ARG A 346 -6.65 -9.64 7.06
C ARG A 346 -5.31 -9.33 6.41
N MET A 347 -4.83 -8.09 6.52
CA MET A 347 -3.50 -7.71 6.04
C MET A 347 -2.39 -8.47 6.79
N GLY A 348 -2.53 -8.64 8.10
CA GLY A 348 -1.62 -9.46 8.91
C GLY A 348 -1.57 -10.91 8.43
N GLU A 349 -2.72 -11.55 8.22
CA GLU A 349 -2.79 -12.92 7.68
C GLU A 349 -2.11 -13.02 6.31
N HIS A 350 -2.40 -12.08 5.41
CA HIS A 350 -1.77 -12.03 4.09
C HIS A 350 -0.24 -11.93 4.19
N TYR A 351 0.28 -11.09 5.07
CA TYR A 351 1.73 -10.98 5.26
C TYR A 351 2.36 -12.26 5.82
N ILE A 352 1.68 -12.98 6.72
CA ILE A 352 2.14 -14.28 7.23
C ILE A 352 2.29 -15.28 6.08
N GLU A 353 1.29 -15.34 5.20
CA GLU A 353 1.28 -16.25 4.06
C GLU A 353 2.33 -15.88 3.00
N MET A 354 2.59 -14.59 2.85
CA MET A 354 3.67 -14.09 1.99
C MET A 354 5.07 -14.29 2.60
N GLY A 355 5.17 -14.74 3.85
CA GLY A 355 6.43 -14.88 4.58
C GLY A 355 7.02 -13.54 5.06
N SER A 356 6.26 -12.45 5.00
CA SER A 356 6.69 -11.13 5.46
C SER A 356 6.32 -10.94 6.93
N TYR A 357 7.03 -11.66 7.81
CA TYR A 357 6.68 -11.72 9.24
C TYR A 357 6.81 -10.37 9.96
N ASP A 358 7.74 -9.51 9.56
CA ASP A 358 7.89 -8.17 10.15
C ASP A 358 6.70 -7.25 9.81
N ASN A 359 6.22 -7.29 8.57
CA ASN A 359 5.03 -6.53 8.19
C ASN A 359 3.76 -7.12 8.83
N ALA A 360 3.67 -8.45 8.90
CA ALA A 360 2.57 -9.12 9.60
C ALA A 360 2.48 -8.68 11.05
N GLU A 361 3.62 -8.64 11.74
CA GLU A 361 3.71 -8.19 13.10
C GLU A 361 3.18 -6.78 13.31
N ILE A 362 3.63 -5.83 12.48
CA ILE A 362 3.19 -4.44 12.55
C ILE A 362 1.66 -4.38 12.46
N GLN A 363 1.06 -5.12 11.51
CA GLN A 363 -0.39 -5.15 11.38
C GLN A 363 -1.07 -5.79 12.59
N VAL A 364 -0.60 -6.95 13.06
CA VAL A 364 -1.20 -7.61 14.23
C VAL A 364 -1.09 -6.74 15.48
N ILE A 365 0.00 -6.00 15.64
CA ILE A 365 0.19 -5.01 16.71
C ILE A 365 -0.78 -3.82 16.55
N ASN A 366 -1.05 -3.38 15.33
CA ASN A 366 -1.99 -2.29 15.04
C ASN A 366 -3.45 -2.72 15.20
N CYS A 367 -3.76 -4.01 15.11
CA CYS A 367 -5.10 -4.58 15.31
C CYS A 367 -5.56 -4.55 16.79
N ARG A 368 -4.86 -3.84 17.68
CA ARG A 368 -5.26 -3.70 19.09
C ARG A 368 -6.64 -3.05 19.15
N PRO A 369 -7.59 -3.60 19.94
CA PRO A 369 -8.61 -2.75 20.52
C PRO A 369 -7.85 -1.69 21.34
N LEU A 370 -7.88 -0.41 20.93
CA LEU A 370 -7.29 0.68 21.70
C LEU A 370 -8.15 0.96 22.95
N GLU A 371 -8.16 0.01 23.88
CA GLU A 371 -8.37 0.30 25.29
C GLU A 371 -7.00 0.53 25.94
N GLY A 372 -6.41 1.68 25.62
CA GLY A 372 -5.59 2.49 26.53
C GLY A 372 -4.36 1.90 27.24
N SER A 373 -3.93 0.66 27.03
CA SER A 373 -2.72 0.17 27.70
C SER A 373 -2.07 -1.05 27.03
N LYS A 374 -0.77 -1.23 27.31
CA LYS A 374 0.01 -2.46 27.08
C LYS A 374 -0.63 -3.74 27.68
N LYS A 375 -1.76 -3.64 28.39
CA LYS A 375 -2.53 -4.75 28.98
C LYS A 375 -3.61 -5.33 28.06
N SER A 376 -3.81 -4.87 26.83
CA SER A 376 -4.94 -5.40 26.01
C SER A 376 -4.84 -6.90 25.72
N PHE A 377 -3.63 -7.48 25.71
CA PHE A 377 -3.41 -8.92 25.59
C PHE A 377 -3.73 -9.71 26.88
N GLU A 378 -4.14 -9.04 27.97
CA GLU A 378 -4.68 -9.65 29.19
C GLU A 378 -6.15 -10.00 29.14
N SER A 379 -6.87 -9.61 28.08
CA SER A 379 -8.29 -9.92 27.91
C SER A 379 -8.51 -11.29 27.26
N ASP A 380 -9.41 -12.10 27.84
CA ASP A 380 -9.87 -13.37 27.28
C ASP A 380 -10.89 -13.19 26.13
N HIS A 381 -11.10 -11.95 25.64
CA HIS A 381 -12.04 -11.70 24.56
C HIS A 381 -11.62 -12.43 23.27
N PRO A 382 -12.56 -13.07 22.53
CA PRO A 382 -12.22 -13.89 21.37
C PRO A 382 -11.38 -13.20 20.29
N HIS A 383 -11.55 -11.89 20.07
CA HIS A 383 -10.74 -11.10 19.13
C HIS A 383 -9.30 -10.88 19.63
N THR A 384 -9.12 -10.61 20.93
CA THR A 384 -7.80 -10.44 21.56
C THR A 384 -6.99 -11.73 21.46
N LEU A 385 -7.59 -12.85 21.84
CA LEU A 385 -6.94 -14.16 21.75
C LEU A 385 -6.52 -14.49 20.31
N ARG A 386 -7.25 -14.00 19.27
CA ARG A 386 -6.94 -14.30 17.86
C ARG A 386 -5.73 -13.50 17.39
N ALA A 387 -5.62 -12.25 17.86
CA ALA A 387 -4.44 -11.43 17.66
C ALA A 387 -3.22 -12.01 18.40
N VAL A 388 -3.40 -12.56 19.62
CA VAL A 388 -2.34 -13.28 20.35
C VAL A 388 -1.83 -14.48 19.57
N ASP A 389 -2.73 -15.33 19.06
CA ASP A 389 -2.36 -16.51 18.28
C ASP A 389 -1.59 -16.13 17.00
N SER A 390 -2.05 -15.08 16.30
CA SER A 390 -1.41 -14.57 15.08
C SER A 390 -0.02 -14.00 15.37
N LEU A 391 0.12 -13.21 16.44
CA LEU A 391 1.42 -12.66 16.84
C LEU A 391 2.37 -13.76 17.30
N ALA A 392 1.88 -14.78 18.02
CA ALA A 392 2.68 -15.91 18.44
C ALA A 392 3.19 -16.73 17.25
N LEU A 393 2.36 -16.90 16.20
CA LEU A 393 2.76 -17.50 14.93
C LEU A 393 3.86 -16.69 14.24
N VAL A 394 3.68 -15.38 14.13
CA VAL A 394 4.67 -14.47 13.53
C VAL A 394 6.02 -14.55 14.25
N ARG A 395 6.01 -14.44 15.60
CA ARG A 395 7.22 -14.55 16.42
C ARG A 395 7.90 -15.91 16.28
N ARG A 396 7.12 -16.99 16.13
CA ARG A 396 7.65 -18.34 15.89
C ARG A 396 8.38 -18.42 14.56
N GLU A 397 7.82 -17.86 13.49
CA GLU A 397 8.48 -17.88 12.19
C GLU A 397 9.71 -16.95 12.15
N GLN A 398 9.74 -15.89 12.96
CA GLN A 398 10.95 -15.07 13.21
C GLN A 398 12.01 -15.76 14.11
N GLY A 399 11.80 -17.01 14.54
CA GLY A 399 12.73 -17.73 15.43
C GLY A 399 12.69 -17.31 16.91
N ARG A 400 11.75 -16.45 17.30
CA ARG A 400 11.58 -15.94 18.68
C ARG A 400 10.75 -16.89 19.52
N TYR A 401 11.25 -18.11 19.68
CA TYR A 401 10.48 -19.22 20.23
C TYR A 401 10.03 -19.00 21.68
N LYS A 402 10.87 -18.41 22.54
CA LYS A 402 10.51 -18.17 23.95
C LYS A 402 9.30 -17.23 24.11
N GLU A 403 9.22 -16.20 23.28
CA GLU A 403 8.11 -15.25 23.31
C GLU A 403 6.84 -15.89 22.76
N SER A 404 6.94 -16.62 21.65
CA SER A 404 5.83 -17.41 21.11
C SER A 404 5.30 -18.44 22.13
N GLU A 405 6.18 -19.07 22.91
CA GLU A 405 5.83 -20.06 23.96
C GLU A 405 5.00 -19.41 25.06
N ALA A 406 5.46 -18.27 25.58
CA ALA A 406 4.76 -17.53 26.63
C ALA A 406 3.37 -17.08 26.16
N MET A 407 3.26 -16.61 24.92
CA MET A 407 1.98 -16.17 24.34
C MET A 407 1.00 -17.34 24.13
N ASN A 408 1.45 -18.45 23.56
CA ASN A 408 0.59 -19.61 23.33
C ASN A 408 0.17 -20.30 24.64
N ARG A 409 1.04 -20.39 25.65
CA ARG A 409 0.66 -20.94 26.97
C ARG A 409 -0.44 -20.10 27.63
N ARG A 410 -0.30 -18.79 27.56
CA ARG A 410 -1.33 -17.87 28.05
C ARG A 410 -2.65 -18.01 27.28
N ALA A 411 -2.59 -18.06 25.95
CA ALA A 411 -3.79 -18.24 25.12
C ALA A 411 -4.49 -19.57 25.41
N LEU A 412 -3.72 -20.62 25.68
CA LEU A 412 -4.21 -21.91 26.12
C LEU A 412 -4.94 -21.81 27.46
N GLU A 413 -4.31 -21.24 28.49
CA GLU A 413 -4.91 -21.06 29.82
C GLU A 413 -6.24 -20.29 29.76
N GLY A 414 -6.28 -19.18 29.01
CA GLY A 414 -7.50 -18.40 28.81
C GLY A 414 -8.59 -19.15 28.05
N SER A 415 -8.21 -19.87 26.98
CA SER A 415 -9.16 -20.65 26.16
C SER A 415 -9.71 -21.86 26.91
N GLU A 416 -8.89 -22.56 27.70
CA GLU A 416 -9.35 -23.67 28.55
C GLU A 416 -10.37 -23.19 29.58
N LYS A 417 -10.14 -22.03 30.19
CA LYS A 417 -11.04 -21.44 31.19
C LYS A 417 -12.36 -20.94 30.57
N ALA A 418 -12.29 -20.31 29.40
CA ALA A 418 -13.45 -19.66 28.78
C ALA A 418 -14.30 -20.60 27.91
N LEU A 419 -13.65 -21.56 27.23
CA LEU A 419 -14.27 -22.37 26.16
C LEU A 419 -14.22 -23.87 26.45
N GLY A 420 -13.40 -24.30 27.40
CA GLY A 420 -13.19 -25.71 27.74
C GLY A 420 -12.04 -26.37 26.96
N LEU A 421 -11.68 -27.58 27.41
CA LEU A 421 -10.49 -28.32 26.94
C LEU A 421 -10.60 -28.79 25.48
N ASP A 422 -11.80 -29.19 25.05
CA ASP A 422 -12.04 -29.80 23.74
C ASP A 422 -12.46 -28.77 22.67
N HIS A 423 -12.51 -27.47 23.03
CA HIS A 423 -12.93 -26.44 22.08
C HIS A 423 -11.89 -26.30 20.94
N PRO A 424 -12.30 -26.16 19.66
CA PRO A 424 -11.39 -26.09 18.51
C PRO A 424 -10.27 -25.05 18.66
N ARG A 425 -10.59 -23.92 19.31
CA ARG A 425 -9.61 -22.88 19.64
C ARG A 425 -8.56 -23.34 20.64
N THR A 426 -8.99 -23.95 21.74
CA THR A 426 -8.10 -24.50 22.77
C THR A 426 -7.15 -25.52 22.16
N LEU A 427 -7.68 -26.43 21.35
CA LEU A 427 -6.90 -27.44 20.62
C LEU A 427 -5.95 -26.80 19.58
N GLY A 428 -6.31 -25.65 19.01
CA GLY A 428 -5.41 -24.83 18.18
C GLY A 428 -4.18 -24.32 18.94
N ALA A 429 -4.37 -23.80 20.15
CA ALA A 429 -3.27 -23.35 21.01
C ALA A 429 -2.36 -24.51 21.45
N VAL A 430 -2.94 -25.67 21.81
CA VAL A 430 -2.17 -26.90 22.10
C VAL A 430 -1.31 -27.31 20.91
N ASN A 431 -1.89 -27.32 19.71
CA ASN A 431 -1.16 -27.66 18.48
C ASN A 431 0.00 -26.68 18.19
N ASN A 432 -0.21 -25.38 18.42
CA ASN A 432 0.84 -24.38 18.24
C ASN A 432 2.01 -24.58 19.22
N LEU A 433 1.72 -24.91 20.48
CA LEU A 433 2.75 -25.27 21.46
C LEU A 433 3.50 -26.54 21.06
N SER A 434 2.80 -27.54 20.52
CA SER A 434 3.46 -28.75 20.02
C SER A 434 4.49 -28.43 18.93
N ILE A 435 4.10 -27.66 17.91
CA ILE A 435 5.00 -27.27 16.81
C ILE A 435 6.20 -26.48 17.37
N LEU A 436 5.97 -25.67 18.39
CA LEU A 436 7.04 -24.90 19.03
C LEU A 436 8.03 -25.80 19.79
N SER A 437 7.53 -26.77 20.56
CA SER A 437 8.35 -27.78 21.23
C SER A 437 9.15 -28.60 20.22
N LEU A 438 8.56 -28.95 19.06
CA LEU A 438 9.25 -29.63 17.97
C LEU A 438 10.42 -28.79 17.44
N LYS A 439 10.18 -27.50 17.11
CA LYS A 439 11.22 -26.57 16.63
C LYS A 439 12.32 -26.31 17.67
N GLN A 440 12.01 -26.40 18.96
CA GLN A 440 12.97 -26.26 20.05
C GLN A 440 13.72 -27.58 20.40
N GLY A 441 13.43 -28.69 19.72
CA GLY A 441 14.04 -30.00 20.02
C GLY A 441 13.44 -30.73 21.23
N LYS A 442 12.32 -30.25 21.78
CA LYS A 442 11.59 -30.86 22.90
C LYS A 442 10.58 -31.91 22.40
N TYR A 443 11.08 -32.97 21.78
CA TYR A 443 10.25 -33.94 21.05
C TYR A 443 9.22 -34.67 21.90
N ILE A 444 9.51 -34.96 23.17
CA ILE A 444 8.57 -35.62 24.09
C ILE A 444 7.37 -34.70 24.40
N GLU A 445 7.65 -33.43 24.71
CA GLU A 445 6.60 -32.44 24.99
C GLU A 445 5.72 -32.22 23.74
N SER A 446 6.36 -32.13 22.56
CA SER A 446 5.64 -32.03 21.28
C SER A 446 4.71 -33.22 21.03
N GLU A 447 5.18 -34.46 21.24
CA GLU A 447 4.34 -35.65 21.05
C GLU A 447 3.09 -35.61 21.96
N ILE A 448 3.27 -35.31 23.24
CA ILE A 448 2.17 -35.24 24.22
C ILE A 448 1.14 -34.19 23.81
N LEU A 449 1.60 -32.99 23.45
CA LEU A 449 0.72 -31.89 23.03
C LEU A 449 0.02 -32.20 21.70
N SER A 450 0.75 -32.74 20.72
CA SER A 450 0.20 -33.15 19.43
C SER A 450 -0.90 -34.22 19.57
N ARG A 451 -0.67 -35.27 20.38
CA ARG A 451 -1.67 -36.32 20.62
C ARG A 451 -2.93 -35.74 21.26
N ARG A 452 -2.76 -34.90 22.28
CA ARG A 452 -3.87 -34.18 22.92
C ARG A 452 -4.69 -33.37 21.90
N ALA A 453 -4.02 -32.62 21.03
CA ALA A 453 -4.70 -31.82 20.01
C ALA A 453 -5.44 -32.69 18.98
N LEU A 454 -4.82 -33.79 18.55
CA LEU A 454 -5.37 -34.74 17.59
C LEU A 454 -6.63 -35.44 18.15
N GLU A 455 -6.52 -36.07 19.31
CA GLU A 455 -7.62 -36.77 19.98
C GLU A 455 -8.82 -35.84 20.24
N GLY A 456 -8.56 -34.61 20.67
CA GLY A 456 -9.60 -33.61 20.88
C GLY A 456 -10.32 -33.23 19.59
N ARG A 457 -9.59 -33.08 18.47
CA ARG A 457 -10.21 -32.72 17.17
C ARG A 457 -10.97 -33.90 16.58
N GLU A 458 -10.45 -35.12 16.71
CA GLU A 458 -11.13 -36.34 16.29
C GLU A 458 -12.46 -36.53 17.03
N LYS A 459 -12.46 -36.31 18.36
CA LYS A 459 -13.67 -36.38 19.17
C LYS A 459 -14.70 -35.32 18.78
N ALA A 460 -14.26 -34.12 18.41
CA ALA A 460 -15.15 -33.02 18.07
C ALA A 460 -15.71 -33.09 16.63
N LEU A 461 -14.92 -33.58 15.67
CA LEU A 461 -15.18 -33.42 14.23
C LEU A 461 -15.16 -34.74 13.43
N GLY A 462 -14.76 -35.85 14.05
CA GLY A 462 -14.51 -37.12 13.38
C GLY A 462 -13.14 -37.19 12.70
N THR A 463 -12.66 -38.41 12.43
CA THR A 463 -11.29 -38.70 11.99
C THR A 463 -10.96 -38.24 10.55
N ILE A 464 -11.97 -38.06 9.70
CA ILE A 464 -11.79 -37.71 8.26
C ILE A 464 -11.94 -36.19 8.03
N HIS A 465 -12.14 -35.40 9.09
CA HIS A 465 -12.31 -33.96 8.95
C HIS A 465 -10.98 -33.28 8.55
N HIS A 466 -11.02 -32.31 7.62
CA HIS A 466 -9.82 -31.63 7.10
C HIS A 466 -8.91 -31.03 8.19
N SER A 467 -9.49 -30.57 9.30
CA SER A 467 -8.73 -30.05 10.44
C SER A 467 -8.02 -31.10 11.31
N VAL A 468 -8.43 -32.37 11.22
CA VAL A 468 -7.74 -33.50 11.86
C VAL A 468 -6.55 -33.89 10.98
N LEU A 469 -6.81 -34.03 9.68
CA LEU A 469 -5.78 -34.33 8.68
C LEU A 469 -4.66 -33.28 8.65
N SER A 470 -4.95 -32.00 8.94
CA SER A 470 -3.94 -30.95 8.94
C SER A 470 -3.00 -30.94 10.15
N ILE A 471 -3.23 -31.80 11.16
CA ILE A 471 -2.39 -31.86 12.37
C ILE A 471 -1.82 -33.24 12.68
N ILE A 472 -2.21 -34.28 11.92
CA ILE A 472 -1.77 -35.66 12.13
C ILE A 472 -0.27 -35.85 11.87
N ASP A 473 0.33 -34.99 11.05
CA ASP A 473 1.77 -35.02 10.78
C ASP A 473 2.60 -34.59 11.99
N ASN A 474 2.07 -33.74 12.88
CA ASN A 474 2.82 -33.21 14.02
C ASN A 474 3.27 -34.28 15.02
N PRO A 475 2.41 -35.22 15.48
CA PRO A 475 2.86 -36.33 16.33
C PRO A 475 3.79 -37.30 15.57
N THR A 476 3.55 -37.54 14.28
CA THR A 476 4.40 -38.37 13.42
C THR A 476 5.82 -37.81 13.34
N LEU A 477 5.98 -36.52 13.03
CA LEU A 477 7.27 -35.82 12.99
C LEU A 477 8.00 -35.85 14.35
N ALA A 478 7.26 -35.74 15.46
CA ALA A 478 7.85 -35.83 16.80
C ALA A 478 8.39 -37.24 17.12
N LEU A 479 7.70 -38.29 16.66
CA LEU A 479 8.14 -39.68 16.79
C LEU A 479 9.32 -40.01 15.89
N GLU A 480 9.30 -39.56 14.64
CA GLU A 480 10.42 -39.70 13.70
C GLU A 480 11.69 -39.02 14.21
N ALA A 481 11.57 -37.79 14.74
CA ALA A 481 12.67 -37.07 15.36
C ALA A 481 13.27 -37.78 16.59
N ARG A 482 12.53 -38.74 17.17
CA ARG A 482 12.97 -39.62 18.26
C ARG A 482 13.45 -40.99 17.79
N GLY A 483 13.46 -41.25 16.49
CA GLY A 483 13.81 -42.56 15.91
C GLY A 483 12.74 -43.64 16.12
N LYS A 484 11.50 -43.27 16.46
CA LYS A 484 10.37 -44.19 16.70
C LYS A 484 9.52 -44.40 15.44
N TYR A 485 10.15 -44.84 14.36
CA TYR A 485 9.51 -44.97 13.05
C TYR A 485 8.31 -45.93 13.04
N ALA A 486 8.38 -47.04 13.77
CA ALA A 486 7.27 -48.00 13.86
C ALA A 486 6.02 -47.42 14.54
N GLU A 487 6.19 -46.54 15.54
CA GLU A 487 5.07 -45.85 16.17
C GLU A 487 4.52 -44.73 15.28
N ALA A 488 5.38 -44.08 14.49
CA ALA A 488 4.98 -43.06 13.52
C ALA A 488 4.13 -43.67 12.38
N GLU A 489 4.50 -44.86 11.89
CA GLU A 489 3.77 -45.57 10.84
C GLU A 489 2.34 -45.96 11.26
N THR A 490 2.11 -46.19 12.55
CA THR A 490 0.75 -46.51 13.06
C THR A 490 -0.20 -45.32 13.13
N LEU A 491 0.29 -44.10 12.92
CA LEU A 491 -0.51 -42.86 12.90
C LEU A 491 -0.93 -42.42 11.49
N LEU A 492 -0.33 -42.99 10.44
CA LEU A 492 -0.66 -42.76 9.04
C LEU A 492 -1.73 -43.76 8.56
#